data_AF-A0A195B4Y9-F1
#
_entry.id   AF-A0A195B4Y9-F1
#
_cell.length_a   1.000
_cell.length_b   1.000
_cell.length_c   1.000
_cell.angle_alpha   90.00
_cell.angle_beta   90.00
_cell.angle_gamma   90.00
#
_symmetry.space_group_name_H-M   'P 1'
#
loop_
_entity.id
_entity.type
_entity.pdbx_description
1 polymer ?
#
loop_
_entity_poly.entity_id
_entity_poly.type
_entity_poly.pdbx_seq_one_letter_code
_entity_poly.pdbx_strand_id
1 'polypeptide(L)'
;MVRKVCHVILIISLLTSAHLGMAAPNWETDLTSNINTEVNRMLKNLDANLRILDTNRENLNKQVDNLSQRIENSVQQTLAHVGETFKNLSRDGQEITSGSNIIINSINGVSMIKKTESGCTLNGKPYTNITIDINDGKYLQHNATFYNSTSNAMERICWKLKLENTPDAQPEYSPCK
;
A
#
# COMPACT_ATOMS: atom_id res chain seq x y z
N MET A 1 46.52 86.48 -16.59
CA MET A 1 46.21 85.68 -15.38
C MET A 1 45.16 84.59 -15.66
N VAL A 2 44.06 84.91 -16.35
CA VAL A 2 42.96 83.98 -16.73
C VAL A 2 43.42 82.71 -17.46
N ARG A 3 44.32 82.80 -18.46
CA ARG A 3 44.82 81.62 -19.20
C ARG A 3 45.51 80.56 -18.32
N LYS A 4 46.26 80.96 -17.28
CA LYS A 4 46.95 80.02 -16.39
C LYS A 4 45.97 79.28 -15.46
N VAL A 5 44.89 79.95 -15.04
CA VAL A 5 43.86 79.37 -14.18
C VAL A 5 43.07 78.28 -14.91
N CYS A 6 42.73 78.49 -16.20
CA CYS A 6 42.02 77.47 -16.99
C CYS A 6 42.82 76.17 -17.18
N HIS A 7 44.15 76.26 -17.33
CA HIS A 7 44.98 75.06 -17.50
C HIS A 7 45.08 74.25 -16.21
N VAL A 8 45.16 74.92 -15.06
CA VAL A 8 45.17 74.24 -13.75
C VAL A 8 43.84 73.54 -13.49
N ILE A 9 42.72 74.18 -13.80
CA ILE A 9 41.39 73.56 -13.67
C ILE A 9 41.27 72.34 -14.59
N LEU A 10 41.70 72.44 -15.85
CA LEU A 10 41.70 71.31 -16.78
C LEU A 10 42.56 70.14 -16.30
N ILE A 11 43.76 70.42 -15.78
CA ILE A 11 44.67 69.40 -15.25
C ILE A 11 44.05 68.72 -14.01
N ILE A 12 43.45 69.48 -13.10
CA ILE A 12 42.77 68.93 -11.92
C ILE A 12 41.57 68.06 -12.34
N SER A 13 40.76 68.51 -13.30
CA SER A 13 39.65 67.73 -13.83
C SER A 13 40.08 66.45 -14.55
N LEU A 14 41.21 66.47 -15.27
CA LEU A 14 41.80 65.28 -15.90
C LEU A 14 42.37 64.31 -14.85
N LEU A 15 42.99 64.82 -13.79
CA LEU A 15 43.51 64.00 -12.69
C LEU A 15 42.38 63.38 -11.87
N THR A 16 41.30 64.11 -11.56
CA THR A 16 40.16 63.57 -10.81
C THR A 16 39.36 62.56 -11.64
N SER A 17 39.20 62.79 -12.94
CA SER A 17 38.55 61.81 -13.83
C SER A 17 39.40 60.53 -14.01
N ALA A 18 40.73 60.65 -14.12
CA ALA A 18 41.61 59.49 -14.11
C ALA A 18 41.59 58.75 -12.77
N HIS A 19 41.53 59.48 -11.64
CA HIS A 19 41.49 58.88 -10.30
C HIS A 19 40.17 58.16 -10.01
N LEU A 20 39.05 58.71 -10.49
CA LEU A 20 37.73 58.05 -10.42
C LEU A 20 37.62 56.86 -11.39
N GLY A 21 38.33 56.91 -12.54
CA GLY A 21 38.47 55.76 -13.44
C GLY A 21 39.33 54.63 -12.87
N MET A 22 40.34 54.95 -12.05
CA MET A 22 41.14 53.95 -11.31
C MET A 22 40.42 53.36 -10.09
N ALA A 23 39.36 54.00 -9.61
CA ALA A 23 38.45 53.50 -8.58
C ALA A 23 37.14 52.97 -9.20
N ALA A 24 37.21 52.37 -10.40
CA ALA A 24 36.08 51.66 -10.98
C ALA A 24 35.61 50.58 -9.99
N PRO A 25 34.32 50.55 -9.59
CA PRO A 25 33.82 49.54 -8.69
C PRO A 25 34.14 48.15 -9.26
N ASN A 26 34.65 47.25 -8.43
CA ASN A 26 34.96 45.84 -8.75
C ASN A 26 33.70 44.99 -8.98
N TRP A 27 32.60 45.60 -9.42
CA TRP A 27 31.27 45.00 -9.54
C TRP A 27 31.25 43.77 -10.45
N GLU A 28 32.09 43.74 -11.48
CA GLU A 28 32.22 42.60 -12.39
C GLU A 28 32.86 41.40 -11.67
N THR A 29 33.93 41.65 -10.90
CA THR A 29 34.59 40.64 -10.08
C THR A 29 33.66 40.13 -8.97
N ASP A 30 32.93 41.02 -8.31
CA ASP A 30 32.01 40.67 -7.23
C ASP A 30 30.80 39.90 -7.76
N LEU A 31 30.24 40.31 -8.90
CA LEU A 31 29.17 39.59 -9.59
C LEU A 31 29.63 38.20 -10.01
N THR A 32 30.81 38.10 -10.62
CA THR A 32 31.40 36.83 -11.04
C THR A 32 31.64 35.90 -9.84
N SER A 33 32.16 36.43 -8.73
CA SER A 33 32.38 35.69 -7.49
C SER A 33 31.08 35.18 -6.88
N ASN A 34 30.04 36.02 -6.83
CA ASN A 34 28.72 35.65 -6.31
C ASN A 34 28.05 34.59 -7.17
N ILE A 35 28.08 34.74 -8.51
CA ILE A 35 27.57 33.73 -9.45
C ILE A 35 28.32 32.41 -9.26
N ASN A 36 29.65 32.44 -9.20
CA ASN A 36 30.44 31.22 -9.01
C ASN A 36 30.13 30.54 -7.67
N THR A 37 29.95 31.30 -6.60
CA THR A 37 29.57 30.77 -5.29
C THR A 37 28.21 30.10 -5.33
N GLU A 38 27.22 30.75 -5.96
CA GLU A 38 25.86 30.25 -6.07
C GLU A 38 25.78 29.01 -6.96
N VAL A 39 26.45 29.02 -8.12
CA VAL A 39 26.54 27.86 -9.01
C VAL A 39 27.19 26.68 -8.30
N ASN A 40 28.29 26.90 -7.57
CA ASN A 40 28.93 25.83 -6.80
C ASN A 40 28.04 25.28 -5.69
N ARG A 41 27.24 26.14 -5.05
CA ARG A 41 26.25 25.74 -4.05
C ARG A 41 25.15 24.89 -4.68
N MET A 42 24.62 25.30 -5.83
CA MET A 42 23.62 24.55 -6.59
C MET A 42 24.16 23.17 -7.02
N LEU A 43 25.39 23.11 -7.52
CA LEU A 43 26.04 21.85 -7.92
C LEU A 43 26.18 20.89 -6.73
N LYS A 44 26.60 21.38 -5.57
CA LYS A 44 26.69 20.56 -4.34
C LYS A 44 25.32 20.04 -3.89
N ASN A 45 24.30 20.88 -3.95
CA ASN A 45 22.94 20.47 -3.59
C ASN A 45 22.40 19.42 -4.58
N LEU A 46 22.69 19.57 -5.87
CA LEU A 46 22.30 18.61 -6.88
C LEU A 46 23.00 17.25 -6.66
N ASP A 47 24.30 17.26 -6.38
CA ASP A 47 25.06 16.04 -6.05
C ASP A 47 24.50 15.34 -4.81
N ALA A 48 24.16 16.09 -3.76
CA ALA A 48 23.52 15.54 -2.57
C ALA A 48 22.16 14.90 -2.88
N ASN A 49 21.33 15.57 -3.69
CA ASN A 49 20.03 15.03 -4.10
C ASN A 49 20.15 13.76 -4.93
N LEU A 50 21.13 13.68 -5.83
CA LEU A 50 21.41 12.47 -6.62
C LEU A 50 21.79 11.29 -5.71
N ARG A 51 22.64 11.51 -4.71
CA ARG A 51 23.01 10.46 -3.73
C ARG A 51 21.81 9.98 -2.91
N ILE A 52 20.91 10.88 -2.52
CA ILE A 52 19.66 10.53 -1.83
C ILE A 52 18.77 9.66 -2.73
N LEU A 53 18.64 10.02 -4.01
CA LEU A 53 17.86 9.24 -4.98
C LEU A 53 18.45 7.84 -5.17
N ASP A 54 19.77 7.71 -5.28
CA ASP A 54 20.46 6.42 -5.39
C ASP A 54 20.22 5.55 -4.14
N THR A 55 20.29 6.15 -2.95
CA THR A 55 20.04 5.46 -1.68
C THR A 55 18.58 4.99 -1.58
N ASN A 56 17.63 5.84 -1.98
CA ASN A 56 16.21 5.49 -2.00
C ASN A 56 15.92 4.36 -2.99
N ARG A 57 16.56 4.38 -4.17
CA ARG A 57 16.46 3.32 -5.16
C ARG A 57 16.96 1.98 -4.61
N GLU A 58 18.11 1.96 -3.94
CA GLU A 58 18.65 0.75 -3.33
C GLU A 58 17.72 0.20 -2.23
N ASN A 59 17.18 1.08 -1.38
CA ASN A 59 16.24 0.69 -0.33
C ASN A 59 14.93 0.13 -0.89
N LEU A 60 14.40 0.72 -1.97
CA LEU A 60 13.22 0.22 -2.66
C LEU A 60 13.47 -1.17 -3.24
N ASN A 61 14.60 -1.39 -3.89
CA ASN A 61 14.95 -2.71 -4.43
C ASN A 61 15.01 -3.76 -3.31
N LYS A 62 15.66 -3.47 -2.18
CA LYS A 62 15.71 -4.39 -1.03
C LYS A 62 14.31 -4.71 -0.48
N GLN A 63 13.40 -3.73 -0.44
CA GLN A 63 12.03 -3.96 0.00
C GLN A 63 11.25 -4.84 -0.98
N VAL A 64 11.43 -4.64 -2.29
CA VAL A 64 10.82 -5.46 -3.33
C VAL A 64 11.32 -6.90 -3.25
N ASP A 65 12.63 -7.10 -3.07
CA ASP A 65 13.22 -8.43 -2.94
C ASP A 65 12.71 -9.15 -1.68
N ASN A 66 12.66 -8.45 -0.55
CA ASN A 66 12.12 -9.00 0.70
C ASN A 66 10.64 -9.39 0.56
N LEU A 67 9.84 -8.53 -0.06
CA LEU A 67 8.42 -8.81 -0.30
C LEU A 67 8.25 -10.02 -1.22
N SER A 68 9.03 -10.09 -2.30
CA SER A 68 9.00 -11.22 -3.25
C SER A 68 9.34 -12.52 -2.54
N GLN A 69 10.38 -12.55 -1.71
CA GLN A 69 10.76 -13.72 -0.93
C GLN A 69 9.68 -14.12 0.09
N ARG A 70 9.04 -13.14 0.74
CA ARG A 70 7.93 -13.41 1.68
C ARG A 70 6.71 -14.00 0.97
N ILE A 71 6.38 -13.49 -0.21
CA ILE A 71 5.30 -14.01 -1.04
C ILE A 71 5.63 -15.44 -1.47
N GLU A 72 6.84 -15.68 -1.96
CA GLU A 72 7.27 -17.01 -2.39
C GLU A 72 7.20 -18.02 -1.24
N ASN A 73 7.75 -17.68 -0.08
CA ASN A 73 7.70 -18.52 1.11
C ASN A 73 6.25 -18.78 1.56
N SER A 74 5.40 -17.75 1.57
CA SER A 74 3.99 -17.88 1.94
C SER A 74 3.25 -18.81 0.98
N VAL A 75 3.46 -18.65 -0.33
CA VAL A 75 2.84 -19.50 -1.36
C VAL A 75 3.32 -20.93 -1.23
N GLN A 76 4.63 -21.15 -1.05
CA GLN A 76 5.19 -22.49 -0.85
C GLN A 76 4.62 -23.16 0.42
N GLN A 77 4.51 -22.43 1.53
CA GLN A 77 3.91 -22.93 2.76
C GLN A 77 2.43 -23.27 2.59
N THR A 78 1.66 -22.40 1.93
CA THR A 78 0.24 -22.67 1.63
C THR A 78 0.08 -23.88 0.73
N LEU A 79 0.88 -24.00 -0.32
CA LEU A 79 0.84 -25.16 -1.22
C LEU A 79 1.25 -26.45 -0.52
N ALA A 80 2.26 -26.42 0.34
CA ALA A 80 2.64 -27.56 1.16
C ALA A 80 1.51 -27.98 2.09
N HIS A 81 0.86 -27.02 2.76
CA HIS A 81 -0.29 -27.28 3.61
C HIS A 81 -1.47 -27.89 2.85
N VAL A 82 -1.81 -27.33 1.67
CA VAL A 82 -2.84 -27.89 0.79
C VAL A 82 -2.48 -29.31 0.33
N GLY A 83 -1.22 -29.56 -0.01
CA GLY A 83 -0.73 -30.89 -0.39
C GLY A 83 -0.82 -31.91 0.75
N GLU A 84 -0.49 -31.52 1.98
CA GLU A 84 -0.69 -32.35 3.17
C GLU A 84 -2.17 -32.59 3.48
N THR A 85 -3.01 -31.55 3.36
CA THR A 85 -4.47 -31.69 3.47
C THR A 85 -4.98 -32.71 2.46
N PHE A 86 -4.55 -32.63 1.19
CA PHE A 86 -4.98 -33.57 0.15
C PHE A 86 -4.53 -35.01 0.44
N LYS A 87 -3.32 -35.21 0.97
CA LYS A 87 -2.84 -36.54 1.39
C LYS A 87 -3.65 -37.10 2.56
N ASN A 88 -4.09 -36.25 3.49
CA ASN A 88 -4.89 -36.66 4.65
C ASN A 88 -6.36 -36.93 4.28
N LEU A 89 -6.90 -36.24 3.25
CA LEU A 89 -8.25 -36.49 2.72
C LEU A 89 -8.43 -37.90 2.16
N SER A 90 -7.36 -38.52 1.67
CA SER A 90 -7.44 -39.86 1.10
C SER A 90 -7.62 -40.97 2.13
N ARG A 91 -7.51 -40.68 3.43
CA ARG A 91 -7.15 -41.72 4.40
C ARG A 91 -8.16 -42.07 5.47
N ASP A 92 -9.14 -41.23 5.81
CA ASP A 92 -10.35 -41.54 6.60
C ASP A 92 -11.06 -40.22 6.91
N GLY A 93 -12.40 -40.20 6.95
CA GLY A 93 -13.21 -38.99 7.10
C GLY A 93 -12.66 -37.99 8.12
N GLN A 94 -12.33 -36.76 7.65
CA GLN A 94 -11.64 -35.76 8.46
C GLN A 94 -12.14 -34.33 8.21
N GLU A 95 -12.12 -33.58 9.31
CA GLU A 95 -12.36 -32.15 9.44
C GLU A 95 -11.16 -31.33 8.92
N ILE A 96 -11.38 -30.55 7.86
CA ILE A 96 -10.42 -29.60 7.28
C ILE A 96 -10.63 -28.25 7.95
N THR A 97 -9.67 -27.81 8.77
CA THR A 97 -9.59 -26.39 9.18
C THR A 97 -8.55 -25.70 8.30
N SER A 98 -9.01 -24.97 7.28
CA SER A 98 -8.12 -24.17 6.42
C SER A 98 -8.07 -22.75 6.97
N GLY A 99 -6.94 -22.38 7.60
CA GLY A 99 -6.56 -20.99 7.86
C GLY A 99 -7.65 -20.10 8.46
N SER A 100 -8.06 -20.40 9.70
CA SER A 100 -8.92 -19.61 10.62
C SER A 100 -10.35 -19.23 10.19
N ASN A 101 -10.70 -19.24 8.89
CA ASN A 101 -11.97 -18.70 8.41
C ASN A 101 -12.86 -19.71 7.68
N ILE A 102 -12.34 -20.87 7.27
CA ILE A 102 -13.15 -21.93 6.64
C ILE A 102 -12.90 -23.26 7.35
N ILE A 103 -13.98 -23.86 7.86
CA ILE A 103 -14.01 -25.17 8.49
C ILE A 103 -14.89 -26.06 7.63
N ILE A 104 -14.35 -27.16 7.12
CA ILE A 104 -15.09 -28.16 6.35
C ILE A 104 -15.05 -29.45 7.16
N ASN A 105 -16.19 -29.97 7.57
CA ASN A 105 -16.27 -31.22 8.31
C ASN A 105 -17.10 -32.22 7.51
N SER A 106 -16.66 -33.48 7.41
CA SER A 106 -17.42 -34.53 6.74
C SER A 106 -17.39 -35.79 7.58
N ILE A 107 -18.51 -36.12 8.23
CA ILE A 107 -18.66 -37.26 9.12
C ILE A 107 -19.93 -38.03 8.74
N ASN A 108 -19.81 -39.35 8.57
CA ASN A 108 -20.94 -40.25 8.30
C ASN A 108 -21.85 -39.82 7.12
N GLY A 109 -21.26 -39.28 6.05
CA GLY A 109 -22.01 -38.82 4.88
C GLY A 109 -22.67 -37.43 5.03
N VAL A 110 -22.54 -36.79 6.19
CA VAL A 110 -22.95 -35.40 6.40
C VAL A 110 -21.74 -34.50 6.22
N SER A 111 -21.83 -33.55 5.28
CA SER A 111 -20.83 -32.51 5.05
C SER A 111 -21.29 -31.20 5.66
N MET A 112 -20.43 -30.53 6.41
CA MET A 112 -20.61 -29.19 6.94
C MET A 112 -19.53 -28.27 6.38
N ILE A 113 -19.89 -27.07 5.95
CA ILE A 113 -18.97 -26.00 5.61
C ILE A 113 -19.34 -24.79 6.45
N LYS A 114 -18.43 -24.33 7.30
CA LYS A 114 -18.56 -23.08 8.05
C LYS A 114 -17.54 -22.09 7.54
N LYS A 115 -18.00 -20.91 7.14
CA LYS A 115 -17.16 -19.81 6.65
C LYS A 115 -17.41 -18.54 7.45
N THR A 116 -16.33 -17.91 7.92
CA THR A 116 -16.33 -16.62 8.62
C THR A 116 -15.64 -15.59 7.73
N GLU A 117 -16.33 -14.50 7.41
CA GLU A 117 -15.81 -13.37 6.63
C GLU A 117 -15.90 -12.11 7.46
N SER A 118 -14.87 -11.27 7.43
CA SER A 118 -14.89 -9.95 8.05
C SER A 118 -14.36 -8.91 7.09
N GLY A 119 -14.83 -7.67 7.21
CA GLY A 119 -14.42 -6.58 6.33
C GLY A 119 -15.06 -5.26 6.69
N CYS A 120 -14.98 -4.30 5.77
CA CYS A 120 -15.63 -3.01 5.88
C CYS A 120 -16.59 -2.81 4.70
N THR A 121 -17.77 -2.24 4.98
CA THR A 121 -18.71 -1.77 3.95
C THR A 121 -18.11 -0.58 3.17
N LEU A 122 -18.72 -0.21 2.04
CA LEU A 122 -18.30 0.95 1.25
C LEU A 122 -18.27 2.27 2.06
N ASN A 123 -19.05 2.35 3.13
CA ASN A 123 -19.10 3.49 4.04
C ASN A 123 -18.14 3.35 5.24
N GLY A 124 -17.19 2.41 5.19
CA GLY A 124 -16.17 2.16 6.21
C GLY A 124 -16.66 1.44 7.47
N LYS A 125 -17.91 0.98 7.53
CA LYS A 125 -18.43 0.27 8.72
C LYS A 125 -17.94 -1.18 8.74
N PRO A 126 -17.39 -1.68 9.85
CA PRO A 126 -16.97 -3.07 9.95
C PRO A 126 -18.18 -4.01 9.90
N TYR A 127 -17.99 -5.20 9.33
CA TYR A 127 -18.97 -6.28 9.35
C TYR A 127 -18.27 -7.62 9.56
N THR A 128 -19.02 -8.58 10.12
CA THR A 128 -18.63 -9.99 10.16
C THR A 128 -19.82 -10.83 9.69
N ASN A 129 -19.58 -11.76 8.78
CA ASN A 129 -20.56 -12.73 8.30
C ASN A 129 -20.10 -14.14 8.65
N ILE A 130 -20.99 -14.96 9.19
CA ILE A 130 -20.75 -16.38 9.43
C ILE A 130 -21.80 -17.16 8.66
N THR A 131 -21.36 -18.04 7.78
CA THR A 131 -22.22 -18.95 7.02
C THR A 131 -21.92 -20.38 7.44
N ILE A 132 -22.96 -21.20 7.59
CA ILE A 132 -22.87 -22.62 7.91
C ILE A 132 -23.80 -23.34 6.94
N ASP A 133 -23.21 -24.15 6.06
CA ASP A 133 -23.90 -25.06 5.16
C ASP A 133 -23.78 -26.48 5.70
N ILE A 134 -24.88 -27.22 5.74
CA ILE A 134 -24.92 -28.64 6.14
C ILE A 134 -25.64 -29.42 5.06
N ASN A 135 -24.97 -30.40 4.49
CA ASN A 135 -25.52 -31.33 3.51
C ASN A 135 -25.56 -32.73 4.13
N ASP A 136 -26.75 -33.29 4.30
CA ASP A 136 -26.97 -34.65 4.84
C ASP A 136 -27.31 -35.68 3.75
N GLY A 137 -27.16 -35.30 2.47
CA GLY A 137 -27.52 -36.10 1.30
C GLY A 137 -28.99 -36.00 0.89
N LYS A 138 -29.89 -35.63 1.81
CA LYS A 138 -31.32 -35.39 1.53
C LYS A 138 -31.65 -33.91 1.48
N TYR A 139 -30.92 -33.10 2.24
CA TYR A 139 -31.13 -31.67 2.36
C TYR A 139 -29.82 -30.91 2.39
N LEU A 140 -29.86 -29.71 1.81
CA LEU A 140 -28.88 -28.66 2.04
C LEU A 140 -29.50 -27.61 2.96
N GLN A 141 -28.96 -27.47 4.16
CA GLN A 141 -29.35 -26.45 5.13
C GLN A 141 -28.31 -25.34 5.12
N HIS A 142 -28.76 -24.09 5.13
CA HIS A 142 -27.90 -22.92 5.15
C HIS A 142 -28.31 -21.99 6.27
N ASN A 143 -27.35 -21.57 7.08
CA ASN A 143 -27.52 -20.58 8.13
C ASN A 143 -26.48 -19.47 7.95
N ALA A 144 -26.92 -18.25 7.69
CA ALA A 144 -26.08 -17.07 7.66
C ALA A 144 -26.39 -16.16 8.86
N THR A 145 -25.34 -15.64 9.50
CA THR A 145 -25.42 -14.64 10.56
C THR A 145 -24.56 -13.44 10.17
N PHE A 146 -25.20 -12.30 10.00
CA PHE A 146 -24.57 -11.02 9.69
C PHE A 146 -24.51 -10.19 10.96
N TYR A 147 -23.30 -9.86 11.39
CA TYR A 147 -23.05 -9.01 12.54
C TYR A 147 -22.67 -7.60 12.08
N ASN A 148 -23.44 -6.62 12.55
CA ASN A 148 -23.14 -5.21 12.39
C ASN A 148 -22.48 -4.68 13.67
N SER A 149 -21.17 -4.48 13.62
CA SER A 149 -20.40 -4.06 14.80
C SER A 149 -20.73 -2.66 15.29
N THR A 150 -21.31 -1.80 14.45
CA THR A 150 -21.68 -0.43 14.82
C THR A 150 -22.97 -0.38 15.65
N SER A 151 -23.94 -1.23 15.35
CA SER A 151 -25.24 -1.27 16.04
C SER A 151 -25.35 -2.42 17.05
N ASN A 152 -24.37 -3.31 17.08
CA ASN A 152 -24.40 -4.57 17.83
C ASN A 152 -25.61 -5.47 17.46
N ALA A 153 -26.22 -5.24 16.30
CA ALA A 153 -27.35 -6.01 15.81
C ALA A 153 -26.86 -7.25 15.04
N MET A 154 -27.66 -8.32 15.10
CA MET A 154 -27.45 -9.55 14.36
C MET A 154 -28.66 -9.82 13.48
N GLU A 155 -28.41 -10.01 12.18
CA GLU A 155 -29.41 -10.51 11.24
C GLU A 155 -29.08 -11.96 10.92
N ARG A 156 -30.12 -12.79 10.81
CA ARG A 156 -29.95 -14.21 10.50
C ARG A 156 -30.85 -14.62 9.36
N ILE A 157 -30.31 -15.42 8.45
CA ILE A 157 -31.04 -16.01 7.32
C ILE A 157 -30.84 -17.50 7.41
N CYS A 158 -31.94 -18.25 7.52
CA CYS A 158 -31.90 -19.70 7.53
C CYS A 158 -32.85 -20.26 6.49
N TRP A 159 -32.36 -21.17 5.67
CA TRP A 159 -33.17 -21.88 4.70
C TRP A 159 -32.73 -23.34 4.57
N LYS A 160 -33.66 -24.14 4.06
CA LYS A 160 -33.44 -25.56 3.79
C LYS A 160 -33.89 -25.88 2.38
N LEU A 161 -33.06 -26.61 1.65
CA LEU A 161 -33.32 -27.07 0.30
C LEU A 161 -33.42 -28.59 0.32
N LYS A 162 -34.49 -29.15 -0.25
CA LYS A 162 -34.65 -30.59 -0.47
C LYS A 162 -33.85 -30.99 -1.70
N LEU A 163 -32.97 -31.99 -1.57
CA LEU A 163 -32.12 -32.49 -2.65
C LEU A 163 -32.73 -33.71 -3.37
N GLU A 164 -33.94 -34.14 -3.00
CA GLU A 164 -34.63 -35.27 -3.60
C GLU A 164 -35.05 -34.97 -5.06
N ASN A 165 -34.23 -35.39 -6.01
CA ASN A 165 -34.45 -35.50 -7.46
C ASN A 165 -34.87 -34.25 -8.25
N THR A 166 -34.98 -33.07 -7.65
CA THR A 166 -35.34 -31.82 -8.35
C THR A 166 -34.17 -30.82 -8.35
N PRO A 167 -33.48 -30.64 -9.50
CA PRO A 167 -32.44 -29.62 -9.62
C PRO A 167 -32.97 -28.18 -9.41
N ASP A 168 -34.29 -27.98 -9.54
CA ASP A 168 -34.96 -26.69 -9.39
C ASP A 168 -35.68 -26.52 -8.04
N ALA A 169 -35.34 -27.35 -7.04
CA ALA A 169 -35.91 -27.21 -5.71
C ALA A 169 -35.69 -25.78 -5.18
N GLN A 170 -36.74 -25.20 -4.60
CA GLN A 170 -36.69 -23.85 -4.04
C GLN A 170 -36.33 -23.91 -2.56
N PRO A 171 -35.58 -22.91 -2.03
CA PRO A 171 -35.26 -22.85 -0.62
C PRO A 171 -36.51 -22.56 0.23
N GLU A 172 -36.71 -23.35 1.28
CA GLU A 172 -37.72 -23.11 2.31
C GLU A 172 -37.08 -22.28 3.44
N TYR A 173 -37.48 -21.02 3.58
CA TYR A 173 -36.98 -20.12 4.62
C TYR A 173 -37.67 -20.42 5.97
N SER A 174 -36.89 -20.42 7.04
CA SER A 174 -37.40 -20.67 8.39
C SER A 174 -36.69 -19.81 9.43
N PRO A 175 -37.31 -19.58 10.61
CA PRO A 175 -36.60 -19.01 11.74
C PRO A 175 -35.35 -19.84 12.08
N CYS A 176 -34.23 -19.15 12.29
CA CYS A 176 -33.02 -19.77 12.76
C CYS A 176 -33.22 -20.30 14.18
N LYS A 177 -32.88 -21.57 14.43
CA LYS A 177 -32.92 -22.18 15.76
C LYS A 177 -31.75 -21.73 16.63
#